data_AF-A0A4P8IJP6-F1
#
_entry.id   AF-A0A4P8IJP6-F1
#
_cell.length_a   1.000
_cell.length_b   1.000
_cell.length_c   1.000
_cell.angle_alpha   90.00
_cell.angle_beta   90.00
_cell.angle_gamma   90.00
#
_symmetry.space_group_name_H-M   'P 1'
#
loop_
_entity.id
_entity.type
_entity.pdbx_description
1 polymer ?
#
loop_
_entity_poly.entity_id
_entity_poly.type
_entity_poly.pdbx_seq_one_letter_code
_entity_poly.pdbx_strand_id
1 'polypeptide(L)'
;MKSFTYRTSVLAVAAALSIAACSFGPSSEAPAMPSPEHYGAQTQPSKTVTAGGVAQTFDVGATAAPQWWRMYRSDALDALVDEGLRDSPNLAATQRTLAAAQEQLRAQVGASTLPSIDSAVQVERARAPVVPGVGPEQVQYNFFAGQVFAHYTFDLFGQTRYTNSASAARVHVQAFELEASRRALTANIVASVINVASLDRQIALTERLVEVSNATANEDEQRFALGSVSRAQMLESKQNAASIAATLPALRQQRACAVHALAVLIGRTPDNAPSVPDLDSLALPVNVPVAVPSDLLRSRPDIQAADAAVKAAAADVGAATAQMFPSLSLTAAMGRGGFSWPAVFSGAGGLWALGAAMSQPIFHGGALFAERRASIDAYDAAVLHYKSTVLSAFQDVANSLAALDNDAQTLTSADVAADAAHAAFDDTASRHRMGALPSSATHASESRYLNAQIGSVRAASQRMSDTAALFQAMGELPVAQQTAASTQ
;
A
#
# COMPACT_ATOMS: atom_id res chain seq x y z
N MET A 1 -63.42 -22.51 11.44
CA MET A 1 -62.59 -21.53 12.19
C MET A 1 -61.10 -21.86 12.28
N LYS A 2 -60.61 -23.07 11.92
CA LYS A 2 -59.15 -23.38 11.94
C LYS A 2 -58.38 -22.96 10.67
N SER A 3 -59.03 -22.83 9.51
CA SER A 3 -58.33 -22.44 8.25
C SER A 3 -58.13 -20.92 8.10
N PHE A 4 -58.91 -20.12 8.81
CA PHE A 4 -58.80 -18.66 8.78
C PHE A 4 -57.55 -18.17 9.54
N THR A 5 -57.20 -18.84 10.66
CA THR A 5 -56.02 -18.55 11.48
C THR A 5 -54.70 -18.87 10.77
N TYR A 6 -54.66 -19.93 9.94
CA TYR A 6 -53.46 -20.27 9.16
C TYR A 6 -53.22 -19.28 8.01
N ARG A 7 -54.28 -18.79 7.35
CA ARG A 7 -54.14 -17.83 6.25
C ARG A 7 -53.73 -16.43 6.71
N THR A 8 -54.16 -15.99 7.89
CA THR A 8 -53.73 -14.71 8.46
C THR A 8 -52.28 -14.76 8.98
N SER A 9 -51.82 -15.89 9.52
CA SER A 9 -50.42 -16.07 9.93
C SER A 9 -49.44 -16.08 8.74
N VAL A 10 -49.79 -16.69 7.61
CA VAL A 10 -48.93 -16.71 6.41
C VAL A 10 -48.84 -15.32 5.77
N LEU A 11 -49.93 -14.56 5.72
CA LEU A 11 -49.93 -13.18 5.22
C LEU A 11 -49.13 -12.23 6.13
N ALA A 12 -49.19 -12.41 7.45
CA ALA A 12 -48.39 -11.62 8.40
C ALA A 12 -46.89 -11.93 8.29
N VAL A 13 -46.51 -13.21 8.08
CA VAL A 13 -45.11 -13.60 7.84
C VAL A 13 -44.61 -13.08 6.49
N ALA A 14 -45.42 -13.15 5.43
CA ALA A 14 -45.07 -12.59 4.12
C ALA A 14 -44.93 -11.06 4.14
N ALA A 15 -45.81 -10.36 4.87
CA ALA A 15 -45.70 -8.91 5.07
C ALA A 15 -44.46 -8.54 5.91
N ALA A 16 -44.15 -9.29 6.97
CA ALA A 16 -42.94 -9.10 7.77
C ALA A 16 -41.65 -9.33 6.94
N LEU A 17 -41.65 -10.35 6.06
CA LEU A 17 -40.55 -10.62 5.13
C LEU A 17 -40.38 -9.51 4.08
N SER A 18 -41.46 -8.87 3.64
CA SER A 18 -41.39 -7.77 2.67
C SER A 18 -40.85 -6.45 3.25
N ILE A 19 -40.96 -6.24 4.57
CA ILE A 19 -40.42 -5.05 5.25
C ILE A 19 -38.92 -5.21 5.56
N ALA A 20 -38.41 -6.44 5.63
CA ALA A 20 -36.98 -6.73 5.79
C ALA A 20 -36.13 -6.46 4.53
N ALA A 21 -36.76 -6.05 3.42
CA ALA A 21 -36.10 -5.73 2.15
C ALA A 21 -35.64 -4.26 2.03
N CYS A 22 -36.01 -3.39 2.98
CA CYS A 22 -35.51 -2.01 2.99
C CYS A 22 -34.07 -1.99 3.55
N SER A 23 -33.10 -1.57 2.73
CA SER A 23 -31.74 -1.32 3.21
C SER A 23 -31.73 -0.20 4.24
N PHE A 24 -31.19 -0.45 5.43
CA PHE A 24 -31.01 0.56 6.48
C PHE A 24 -29.74 1.41 6.31
N GLY A 25 -28.92 1.13 5.29
CA GLY A 25 -27.71 1.88 4.94
C GLY A 25 -27.78 2.55 3.55
N PRO A 26 -26.90 3.52 3.26
CA PRO A 26 -26.72 4.11 1.95
C PRO A 26 -26.17 3.07 0.95
N SER A 27 -26.02 3.48 -0.32
CA SER A 27 -25.41 2.61 -1.33
C SER A 27 -24.01 2.16 -0.89
N SER A 28 -23.72 0.88 -1.07
CA SER A 28 -22.36 0.33 -0.90
C SER A 28 -21.50 0.46 -2.15
N GLU A 29 -22.05 1.01 -3.23
CA GLU A 29 -21.30 1.25 -4.47
C GLU A 29 -20.56 2.59 -4.37
N ALA A 30 -19.26 2.58 -4.64
CA ALA A 30 -18.49 3.80 -4.79
C ALA A 30 -19.09 4.70 -5.89
N PRO A 31 -19.01 6.03 -5.74
CA PRO A 31 -19.54 6.95 -6.73
C PRO A 31 -18.86 6.75 -8.09
N ALA A 32 -19.62 6.93 -9.17
CA ALA A 32 -19.06 6.98 -10.50
C ALA A 32 -18.03 8.12 -10.60
N MET A 33 -16.83 7.79 -11.06
CA MET A 33 -15.75 8.76 -11.30
C MET A 33 -15.62 9.04 -12.80
N PRO A 34 -15.17 10.25 -13.18
CA PRO A 34 -14.83 10.54 -14.56
C PRO A 34 -13.81 9.52 -15.08
N SER A 35 -14.03 8.98 -16.27
CA SER A 35 -13.06 8.17 -17.00
C SER A 35 -12.65 8.95 -18.25
N PRO A 36 -11.63 9.83 -18.16
CA PRO A 36 -11.19 10.61 -19.30
C PRO A 36 -10.65 9.69 -20.41
N GLU A 37 -10.60 10.17 -21.66
CA GLU A 37 -10.02 9.41 -22.77
C GLU A 37 -8.49 9.30 -22.68
N HIS A 38 -7.84 10.27 -22.03
CA HIS A 38 -6.41 10.34 -21.80
C HIS A 38 -6.09 10.93 -20.41
N TYR A 39 -4.94 10.58 -19.84
CA TYR A 39 -4.55 11.02 -18.49
C TYR A 39 -4.07 12.49 -18.43
N GLY A 40 -3.29 12.93 -19.42
CA GLY A 40 -2.75 14.29 -19.48
C GLY A 40 -3.70 15.31 -20.08
N ALA A 41 -3.34 16.59 -20.07
CA ALA A 41 -4.09 17.63 -20.80
C ALA A 41 -3.96 17.49 -22.33
N GLN A 42 -2.88 16.86 -22.79
CA GLN A 42 -2.64 16.50 -24.19
C GLN A 42 -2.57 14.99 -24.33
N THR A 43 -2.88 14.49 -25.53
CA THR A 43 -2.71 13.07 -25.85
C THR A 43 -1.24 12.70 -25.76
N GLN A 44 -0.94 11.68 -24.96
CA GLN A 44 0.42 11.15 -24.85
C GLN A 44 0.88 10.61 -26.21
N PRO A 45 2.12 10.91 -26.66
CA PRO A 45 2.66 10.29 -27.86
C PRO A 45 2.69 8.76 -27.70
N SER A 46 2.44 8.00 -28.76
CA SER A 46 2.47 6.53 -28.69
C SER A 46 3.88 5.94 -28.52
N LYS A 47 4.91 6.74 -28.84
CA LYS A 47 6.32 6.39 -28.70
C LYS A 47 7.13 7.59 -28.25
N THR A 48 8.13 7.37 -27.41
CA THR A 48 9.14 8.38 -27.10
C THR A 48 10.07 8.62 -28.28
N VAL A 49 10.86 9.69 -28.23
CA VAL A 49 12.05 9.80 -29.08
C VAL A 49 13.03 8.64 -28.82
N THR A 50 13.87 8.32 -29.82
CA THR A 50 14.94 7.34 -29.65
C THR A 50 16.07 7.96 -28.84
N ALA A 51 16.35 7.40 -27.67
CA ALA A 51 17.40 7.82 -26.76
C ALA A 51 18.11 6.60 -26.17
N GLY A 52 19.43 6.59 -26.05
CA GLY A 52 20.20 5.39 -25.71
C GLY A 52 19.95 4.21 -26.67
N GLY A 53 19.65 4.48 -27.94
CA GLY A 53 19.31 3.47 -28.95
C GLY A 53 17.90 2.86 -28.80
N VAL A 54 17.08 3.31 -27.85
CA VAL A 54 15.76 2.74 -27.55
C VAL A 54 14.67 3.82 -27.55
N ALA A 55 13.60 3.58 -28.32
CA ALA A 55 12.35 4.31 -28.22
C ALA A 55 11.32 3.45 -27.47
N GLN A 56 10.79 3.96 -26.35
CA GLN A 56 9.76 3.25 -25.59
C GLN A 56 8.41 3.42 -26.30
N THR A 57 7.65 2.33 -26.40
CA THR A 57 6.29 2.32 -26.94
C THR A 57 5.30 2.18 -25.80
N PHE A 58 4.28 3.03 -25.80
CA PHE A 58 3.20 3.00 -24.81
C PHE A 58 2.03 2.20 -25.35
N ASP A 59 1.88 0.97 -24.85
CA ASP A 59 0.85 0.05 -25.30
C ASP A 59 -0.45 0.29 -24.52
N VAL A 60 -1.28 1.19 -25.04
CA VAL A 60 -2.57 1.55 -24.41
C VAL A 60 -3.54 0.36 -24.46
N GLY A 61 -4.08 -0.02 -23.30
CA GLY A 61 -5.00 -1.16 -23.16
C GLY A 61 -4.32 -2.53 -23.09
N ALA A 62 -2.98 -2.58 -23.03
CA ALA A 62 -2.26 -3.83 -22.81
C ALA A 62 -2.44 -4.33 -21.37
N THR A 63 -2.40 -5.66 -21.21
CA THR A 63 -2.43 -6.27 -19.87
C THR A 63 -1.17 -5.92 -19.10
N ALA A 64 -1.33 -5.49 -17.86
CA ALA A 64 -0.21 -5.18 -16.98
C ALA A 64 0.71 -6.39 -16.78
N ALA A 65 2.00 -6.12 -16.59
CA ALA A 65 3.01 -7.15 -16.41
C ALA A 65 3.26 -7.44 -14.92
N PRO A 66 2.86 -8.62 -14.40
CA PRO A 66 2.92 -8.90 -12.97
C PRO A 66 4.34 -9.01 -12.38
N GLN A 67 5.35 -9.16 -13.25
CA GLN A 67 6.76 -9.16 -12.86
C GLN A 67 7.53 -8.19 -13.75
N TRP A 68 7.02 -6.96 -13.85
CA TRP A 68 7.56 -5.91 -14.73
C TRP A 68 9.06 -5.63 -14.49
N TRP A 69 9.57 -5.83 -13.27
CA TRP A 69 10.99 -5.63 -12.97
C TRP A 69 11.91 -6.55 -13.78
N ARG A 70 11.42 -7.74 -14.19
CA ARG A 70 12.16 -8.66 -15.08
C ARG A 70 12.39 -8.07 -16.47
N MET A 71 11.64 -7.05 -16.86
CA MET A 71 11.85 -6.35 -18.15
C MET A 71 13.16 -5.56 -18.19
N TYR A 72 13.78 -5.30 -17.03
CA TYR A 72 15.14 -4.76 -16.95
C TYR A 72 16.24 -5.80 -17.25
N ARG A 73 15.87 -7.08 -17.45
CA ARG A 73 16.75 -8.17 -17.91
C ARG A 73 18.02 -8.35 -17.07
N SER A 74 17.89 -8.25 -15.74
CA SER A 74 19.00 -8.42 -14.81
C SER A 74 18.64 -9.45 -13.74
N ASP A 75 19.26 -10.62 -13.80
CA ASP A 75 19.09 -11.69 -12.81
C ASP A 75 19.46 -11.22 -11.38
N ALA A 76 20.42 -10.29 -11.27
CA ALA A 76 20.81 -9.70 -10.00
C ALA A 76 19.70 -8.80 -9.43
N LEU A 77 19.03 -8.00 -10.27
CA LEU A 77 17.87 -7.23 -9.83
C LEU A 77 16.72 -8.15 -9.43
N ASP A 78 16.43 -9.16 -10.24
CA ASP A 78 15.37 -10.14 -9.97
C ASP A 78 15.57 -10.82 -8.62
N ALA A 79 16.80 -11.25 -8.32
CA ALA A 79 17.15 -11.86 -7.04
C ALA A 79 16.94 -10.92 -5.83
N LEU A 80 17.25 -9.61 -5.98
CA LEU A 80 17.03 -8.62 -4.91
C LEU A 80 15.54 -8.36 -4.66
N VAL A 81 14.73 -8.33 -5.71
CA VAL A 81 13.27 -8.21 -5.59
C VAL A 81 12.69 -9.45 -4.92
N ASP A 82 13.07 -10.65 -5.39
CA ASP A 82 12.60 -11.92 -4.82
C ASP A 82 13.00 -12.08 -3.35
N GLU A 83 14.20 -11.64 -2.98
CA GLU A 83 14.64 -11.58 -1.59
C GLU A 83 13.81 -10.60 -0.76
N GLY A 84 13.62 -9.37 -1.23
CA GLY A 84 12.82 -8.38 -0.49
C GLY A 84 11.37 -8.81 -0.29
N LEU A 85 10.73 -9.40 -1.31
CA LEU A 85 9.38 -9.94 -1.20
C LEU A 85 9.28 -11.11 -0.20
N ARG A 86 10.38 -11.81 0.05
CA ARG A 86 10.45 -12.94 0.99
C ARG A 86 10.78 -12.49 2.42
N ASP A 87 11.72 -11.57 2.58
CA ASP A 87 12.37 -11.27 3.86
C ASP A 87 12.02 -9.89 4.46
N SER A 88 11.34 -9.01 3.73
CA SER A 88 11.02 -7.67 4.23
C SER A 88 10.11 -7.71 5.48
N PRO A 89 10.57 -7.16 6.63
CA PRO A 89 9.76 -7.12 7.86
C PRO A 89 8.50 -6.26 7.71
N ASN A 90 8.54 -5.21 6.89
CA ASN A 90 7.38 -4.36 6.64
C ASN A 90 6.28 -5.15 5.91
N LEU A 91 6.64 -5.93 4.91
CA LEU A 91 5.66 -6.78 4.20
C LEU A 91 5.12 -7.88 5.12
N ALA A 92 5.98 -8.50 5.93
CA ALA A 92 5.56 -9.48 6.93
C ALA A 92 4.61 -8.87 7.97
N ALA A 93 4.84 -7.63 8.41
CA ALA A 93 3.93 -6.92 9.30
C ALA A 93 2.55 -6.69 8.66
N THR A 94 2.49 -6.23 7.41
CA THR A 94 1.21 -6.04 6.69
C THR A 94 0.44 -7.35 6.53
N GLN A 95 1.14 -8.48 6.28
CA GLN A 95 0.51 -9.81 6.27
C GLN A 95 -0.12 -10.16 7.64
N ARG A 96 0.54 -9.81 8.75
CA ARG A 96 0.00 -10.02 10.09
C ARG A 96 -1.19 -9.11 10.39
N THR A 97 -1.20 -7.88 9.90
CA THR A 97 -2.37 -7.00 10.02
C THR A 97 -3.59 -7.57 9.29
N LEU A 98 -3.40 -8.12 8.08
CA LEU A 98 -4.47 -8.83 7.36
C LEU A 98 -4.96 -10.06 8.15
N ALA A 99 -4.05 -10.88 8.67
CA ALA A 99 -4.41 -12.04 9.48
C ALA A 99 -5.20 -11.63 10.74
N ALA A 100 -4.78 -10.56 11.42
CA ALA A 100 -5.50 -10.02 12.57
C ALA A 100 -6.90 -9.54 12.20
N ALA A 101 -7.08 -8.85 11.08
CA ALA A 101 -8.39 -8.44 10.59
C ALA A 101 -9.29 -9.64 10.27
N GLN A 102 -8.74 -10.73 9.73
CA GLN A 102 -9.47 -11.97 9.49
C GLN A 102 -9.93 -12.62 10.80
N GLU A 103 -9.09 -12.67 11.83
CA GLU A 103 -9.49 -13.18 13.16
C GLU A 103 -10.54 -12.28 13.82
N GLN A 104 -10.43 -10.95 13.67
CA GLN A 104 -11.44 -10.02 14.15
C GLN A 104 -12.79 -10.26 13.47
N LEU A 105 -12.81 -10.50 12.15
CA LEU A 105 -14.02 -10.89 11.44
C LEU A 105 -14.59 -12.22 11.97
N ARG A 106 -13.75 -13.24 12.18
CA ARG A 106 -14.20 -14.53 12.73
C ARG A 106 -14.77 -14.38 14.14
N ALA A 107 -14.11 -13.60 14.99
CA ALA A 107 -14.60 -13.29 16.33
C ALA A 107 -15.95 -12.57 16.28
N GLN A 108 -16.08 -11.56 15.41
CA GLN A 108 -17.31 -10.80 15.22
C GLN A 108 -18.45 -11.69 14.70
N VAL A 109 -18.21 -12.53 13.69
CA VAL A 109 -19.21 -13.48 13.18
C VAL A 109 -19.57 -14.51 14.24
N GLY A 110 -18.58 -15.08 14.93
CA GLY A 110 -18.80 -16.07 15.99
C GLY A 110 -19.62 -15.51 17.15
N ALA A 111 -19.35 -14.28 17.57
CA ALA A 111 -20.05 -13.61 18.66
C ALA A 111 -21.49 -13.18 18.30
N SER A 112 -21.78 -12.94 17.02
CA SER A 112 -23.04 -12.34 16.58
C SER A 112 -24.00 -13.30 15.89
N THR A 113 -23.51 -14.39 15.28
CA THR A 113 -24.34 -15.33 14.49
C THR A 113 -24.67 -16.63 15.22
N LEU A 114 -23.98 -16.94 16.32
CA LEU A 114 -24.19 -18.13 17.13
C LEU A 114 -24.70 -17.75 18.53
N PRO A 115 -25.44 -18.64 19.22
CA PRO A 115 -25.72 -18.45 20.64
C PRO A 115 -24.43 -18.46 21.45
N SER A 116 -24.28 -17.52 22.39
CA SER A 116 -23.25 -17.64 23.43
C SER A 116 -23.70 -18.66 24.47
N ILE A 117 -22.77 -19.43 25.03
CA ILE A 117 -23.03 -20.38 26.11
C ILE A 117 -21.97 -20.16 27.18
N ASP A 118 -22.42 -19.75 28.36
CA ASP A 118 -21.56 -19.37 29.47
C ASP A 118 -21.97 -20.12 30.73
N SER A 119 -21.03 -20.42 31.61
CA SER A 119 -21.32 -21.00 32.92
C SER A 119 -21.00 -20.01 34.03
N ALA A 120 -21.88 -19.87 35.01
CA ALA A 120 -21.61 -19.12 36.22
C ALA A 120 -21.83 -19.98 37.46
N VAL A 121 -20.98 -19.76 38.47
CA VAL A 121 -21.13 -20.30 39.81
C VAL A 121 -21.30 -19.14 40.77
N GLN A 122 -22.37 -19.16 41.55
CA GLN A 122 -22.68 -18.18 42.56
C GLN A 122 -22.63 -18.83 43.93
N VAL A 123 -21.87 -18.21 44.83
CA VAL A 123 -21.86 -18.53 46.26
C VAL A 123 -22.11 -17.23 46.98
N GLU A 124 -23.24 -17.13 47.65
CA GLU A 124 -23.68 -15.92 48.30
C GLU A 124 -24.07 -16.23 49.74
N ARG A 125 -23.74 -15.30 50.65
CA ARG A 125 -24.30 -15.28 51.99
C ARG A 125 -24.91 -13.92 52.22
N ALA A 126 -26.23 -13.89 52.38
CA ALA A 126 -26.99 -12.66 52.48
C ALA A 126 -27.75 -12.59 53.81
N ARG A 127 -27.96 -11.35 54.27
CA ARG A 127 -28.86 -11.00 55.37
C ARG A 127 -29.87 -10.01 54.81
N ALA A 128 -31.12 -10.44 54.65
CA ALA A 128 -32.18 -9.62 54.10
C ALA A 128 -33.25 -9.31 55.16
N PRO A 129 -33.75 -8.07 55.24
CA PRO A 129 -34.94 -7.76 56.03
C PRO A 129 -36.16 -8.44 55.41
N VAL A 130 -37.09 -8.92 56.25
CA VAL A 130 -38.38 -9.45 55.80
C VAL A 130 -39.47 -8.39 55.97
N VAL A 131 -40.56 -8.52 55.22
CA VAL A 131 -41.74 -7.64 55.33
C VAL A 131 -42.19 -7.59 56.81
N PRO A 132 -42.31 -6.39 57.41
CA PRO A 132 -42.74 -6.25 58.80
C PRO A 132 -44.12 -6.89 59.02
N GLY A 133 -44.25 -7.73 60.07
CA GLY A 133 -45.53 -8.31 60.49
C GLY A 133 -45.84 -9.73 59.98
N VAL A 134 -44.97 -10.34 59.16
CA VAL A 134 -45.10 -11.75 58.73
C VAL A 134 -43.74 -12.45 58.80
N GLY A 135 -43.50 -13.22 59.87
CA GLY A 135 -42.26 -14.01 60.04
C GLY A 135 -41.10 -13.26 60.73
N PRO A 136 -39.90 -13.87 60.78
CA PRO A 136 -38.74 -13.29 61.46
C PRO A 136 -38.29 -11.98 60.80
N GLU A 137 -37.96 -10.96 61.60
CA GLU A 137 -37.61 -9.60 61.12
C GLU A 137 -36.43 -9.59 60.13
N GLN A 138 -35.57 -10.60 60.19
CA GLN A 138 -34.41 -10.75 59.32
C GLN A 138 -34.16 -12.23 59.01
N VAL A 139 -33.81 -12.52 57.76
CA VAL A 139 -33.42 -13.87 57.33
C VAL A 139 -31.97 -13.84 56.86
N GLN A 140 -31.18 -14.76 57.42
CA GLN A 140 -29.83 -15.07 56.95
C GLN A 140 -29.88 -16.36 56.15
N TYR A 141 -29.29 -16.37 54.97
CA TYR A 141 -29.21 -17.56 54.15
C TYR A 141 -27.89 -17.61 53.38
N ASN A 142 -27.46 -18.84 53.09
CA ASN A 142 -26.46 -19.08 52.06
C ASN A 142 -27.20 -19.46 50.79
N PHE A 143 -26.75 -19.02 49.64
CA PHE A 143 -27.26 -19.44 48.34
C PHE A 143 -26.10 -19.94 47.49
N PHE A 144 -26.26 -21.14 46.96
CA PHE A 144 -25.28 -21.78 46.10
C PHE A 144 -25.99 -22.08 44.78
N ALA A 145 -25.41 -21.67 43.66
CA ALA A 145 -25.92 -22.00 42.33
C ALA A 145 -24.77 -22.26 41.35
N GLY A 146 -24.96 -23.25 40.49
CA GLY A 146 -24.13 -23.47 39.31
C GLY A 146 -25.05 -23.58 38.10
N GLN A 147 -24.89 -22.68 37.14
CA GLN A 147 -25.81 -22.53 36.01
C GLN A 147 -25.03 -22.36 34.71
N VAL A 148 -25.57 -22.93 33.64
CA VAL A 148 -25.16 -22.67 32.26
C VAL A 148 -26.26 -21.84 31.63
N PHE A 149 -25.90 -20.74 30.98
CA PHE A 149 -26.79 -19.83 30.30
C PHE A 149 -26.44 -19.79 28.83
N ALA A 150 -27.46 -19.80 27.97
CA ALA A 150 -27.33 -19.50 26.57
C ALA A 150 -28.04 -18.18 26.25
N HIS A 151 -27.42 -17.35 25.42
CA HIS A 151 -28.00 -16.10 24.93
C HIS A 151 -27.89 -16.02 23.41
N TYR A 152 -28.96 -15.60 22.75
CA TYR A 152 -28.97 -15.37 21.31
C TYR A 152 -29.84 -14.18 20.96
N THR A 153 -29.34 -13.27 20.15
CA THR A 153 -30.11 -12.13 19.64
C THR A 153 -30.46 -12.34 18.17
N PHE A 154 -31.74 -12.28 17.84
CA PHE A 154 -32.23 -12.41 16.48
C PHE A 154 -31.99 -11.11 15.70
N ASP A 155 -31.37 -11.24 14.52
CA ASP A 155 -31.06 -10.11 13.65
C ASP A 155 -32.25 -9.69 12.77
N LEU A 156 -33.29 -9.14 13.39
CA LEU A 156 -34.53 -8.76 12.69
C LEU A 156 -34.34 -7.58 11.73
N PHE A 157 -33.49 -6.63 12.11
CA PHE A 157 -33.26 -5.37 11.38
C PHE A 157 -31.87 -5.30 10.72
N GLY A 158 -31.09 -6.37 10.78
CA GLY A 158 -29.82 -6.47 10.08
C GLY A 158 -28.63 -5.86 10.81
N GLN A 159 -28.73 -5.47 12.08
CA GLN A 159 -27.60 -4.91 12.85
C GLN A 159 -26.39 -5.83 12.78
N THR A 160 -26.59 -7.12 13.06
CA THR A 160 -25.51 -8.13 13.01
C THR A 160 -24.99 -8.30 11.58
N ARG A 161 -25.88 -8.42 10.61
CA ARG A 161 -25.53 -8.53 9.19
C ARG A 161 -24.68 -7.34 8.72
N TYR A 162 -25.04 -6.12 9.11
CA TYR A 162 -24.31 -4.91 8.76
C TYR A 162 -22.95 -4.84 9.46
N THR A 163 -22.85 -5.14 10.76
CA THR A 163 -21.55 -5.17 11.47
C THR A 163 -20.62 -6.25 10.90
N ASN A 164 -21.16 -7.40 10.50
CA ASN A 164 -20.39 -8.46 9.85
C ASN A 164 -19.94 -8.04 8.45
N SER A 165 -20.82 -7.40 7.66
CA SER A 165 -20.50 -6.85 6.34
C SER A 165 -19.41 -5.77 6.43
N ALA A 166 -19.50 -4.85 7.40
CA ALA A 166 -18.49 -3.82 7.63
C ALA A 166 -17.14 -4.45 7.98
N SER A 167 -17.13 -5.46 8.86
CA SER A 167 -15.91 -6.18 9.24
C SER A 167 -15.30 -6.94 8.06
N ALA A 168 -16.12 -7.54 7.19
CA ALA A 168 -15.65 -8.20 5.97
C ALA A 168 -15.05 -7.20 4.97
N ALA A 169 -15.69 -6.05 4.79
CA ALA A 169 -15.16 -4.96 3.97
C ALA A 169 -13.81 -4.44 4.49
N ARG A 170 -13.64 -4.33 5.82
CA ARG A 170 -12.33 -3.98 6.44
C ARG A 170 -11.25 -5.04 6.18
N VAL A 171 -11.59 -6.33 6.13
CA VAL A 171 -10.64 -7.38 5.69
C VAL A 171 -10.21 -7.15 4.24
N HIS A 172 -11.13 -6.74 3.35
CA HIS A 172 -10.77 -6.40 1.98
C HIS A 172 -9.83 -5.18 1.90
N VAL A 173 -10.06 -4.13 2.70
CA VAL A 173 -9.11 -3.00 2.82
C VAL A 173 -7.70 -3.50 3.12
N GLN A 174 -7.55 -4.35 4.15
CA GLN A 174 -6.25 -4.90 4.55
C GLN A 174 -5.63 -5.80 3.47
N ALA A 175 -6.44 -6.52 2.71
CA ALA A 175 -5.96 -7.35 1.60
C ALA A 175 -5.39 -6.50 0.46
N PHE A 176 -6.06 -5.40 0.12
CA PHE A 176 -5.59 -4.47 -0.90
C PHE A 176 -4.38 -3.64 -0.44
N GLU A 177 -4.29 -3.29 0.85
CA GLU A 177 -3.10 -2.67 1.45
C GLU A 177 -1.87 -3.57 1.41
N LEU A 178 -2.04 -4.89 1.60
CA LEU A 178 -0.96 -5.87 1.42
C LEU A 178 -0.44 -5.88 -0.03
N GLU A 179 -1.35 -5.85 -0.99
CA GLU A 179 -1.01 -5.81 -2.41
C GLU A 179 -0.33 -4.49 -2.80
N ALA A 180 -0.81 -3.36 -2.29
CA ALA A 180 -0.15 -2.05 -2.44
C ALA A 180 1.26 -2.05 -1.83
N SER A 181 1.42 -2.63 -0.63
CA SER A 181 2.72 -2.73 0.06
C SER A 181 3.72 -3.57 -0.73
N ARG A 182 3.27 -4.69 -1.31
CA ARG A 182 4.08 -5.54 -2.19
C ARG A 182 4.63 -4.74 -3.38
N ARG A 183 3.76 -3.98 -4.06
CA ARG A 183 4.12 -3.17 -5.22
C ARG A 183 5.07 -2.04 -4.88
N ALA A 184 4.76 -1.31 -3.81
CA ALA A 184 5.62 -0.24 -3.32
C ALA A 184 7.01 -0.76 -2.95
N LEU A 185 7.09 -1.92 -2.29
CA LEU A 185 8.37 -2.56 -1.97
C LEU A 185 9.17 -2.88 -3.23
N THR A 186 8.55 -3.55 -4.22
CA THR A 186 9.19 -3.85 -5.50
C THR A 186 9.70 -2.60 -6.20
N ALA A 187 8.87 -1.56 -6.32
CA ALA A 187 9.24 -0.31 -6.97
C ALA A 187 10.41 0.39 -6.25
N ASN A 188 10.37 0.43 -4.91
CA ASN A 188 11.43 1.01 -4.09
C ASN A 188 12.75 0.23 -4.23
N ILE A 189 12.73 -1.10 -4.34
CA ILE A 189 13.92 -1.92 -4.56
C ILE A 189 14.52 -1.60 -5.94
N VAL A 190 13.70 -1.60 -7.00
CA VAL A 190 14.15 -1.31 -8.37
C VAL A 190 14.75 0.10 -8.46
N ALA A 191 14.06 1.11 -7.94
CA ALA A 191 14.56 2.49 -7.92
C ALA A 191 15.86 2.61 -7.11
N SER A 192 15.97 1.92 -5.98
CA SER A 192 17.19 1.91 -5.17
C SER A 192 18.37 1.27 -5.91
N VAL A 193 18.15 0.16 -6.62
CA VAL A 193 19.18 -0.50 -7.44
C VAL A 193 19.66 0.42 -8.57
N ILE A 194 18.75 1.04 -9.32
CA ILE A 194 19.09 1.99 -10.40
C ILE A 194 19.87 3.18 -9.84
N ASN A 195 19.46 3.73 -8.69
CA ASN A 195 20.14 4.85 -8.06
C ASN A 195 21.56 4.48 -7.60
N VAL A 196 21.76 3.33 -6.93
CA VAL A 196 23.10 2.88 -6.55
C VAL A 196 23.97 2.63 -7.78
N ALA A 197 23.45 1.95 -8.81
CA ALA A 197 24.20 1.69 -10.04
C ALA A 197 24.61 2.99 -10.77
N SER A 198 23.73 4.00 -10.77
CA SER A 198 24.03 5.34 -11.30
C SER A 198 25.11 6.05 -10.48
N LEU A 199 25.03 6.00 -9.16
CA LEU A 199 26.04 6.59 -8.27
C LEU A 199 27.40 5.91 -8.44
N ASP A 200 27.44 4.59 -8.61
CA ASP A 200 28.68 3.83 -8.85
C ASP A 200 29.35 4.30 -10.15
N ARG A 201 28.56 4.45 -11.22
CA ARG A 201 29.06 4.97 -12.49
C ARG A 201 29.52 6.43 -12.40
N GLN A 202 28.78 7.28 -11.69
CA GLN A 202 29.16 8.68 -11.47
C GLN A 202 30.43 8.82 -10.63
N ILE A 203 30.61 7.99 -9.60
CA ILE A 203 31.83 7.94 -8.79
C ILE A 203 33.03 7.57 -9.67
N ALA A 204 32.92 6.49 -10.47
CA ALA A 204 34.01 6.07 -11.35
C ALA A 204 34.42 7.16 -12.37
N LEU A 205 33.43 7.84 -12.98
CA LEU A 205 33.69 8.95 -13.91
C LEU A 205 34.30 10.17 -13.21
N THR A 206 33.87 10.47 -11.98
CA THR A 206 34.39 11.58 -11.20
C THR A 206 35.80 11.29 -10.69
N GLU A 207 36.11 10.05 -10.31
CA GLU A 207 37.47 9.62 -9.97
C GLU A 207 38.42 9.83 -11.15
N ARG A 208 38.01 9.43 -12.36
CA ARG A 208 38.79 9.71 -13.58
C ARG A 208 38.94 11.21 -13.83
N LEU A 209 37.90 12.00 -13.60
CA LEU A 209 37.97 13.47 -13.74
C LEU A 209 38.94 14.10 -12.74
N VAL A 210 39.01 13.59 -11.51
CA VAL A 210 39.99 13.99 -10.50
C VAL A 210 41.41 13.66 -10.96
N GLU A 211 41.65 12.46 -11.51
CA GLU A 211 42.96 12.09 -12.06
C GLU A 211 43.43 13.04 -13.15
N VAL A 212 42.57 13.33 -14.13
CA VAL A 212 42.86 14.25 -15.25
C VAL A 212 43.12 15.68 -14.75
N SER A 213 42.35 16.14 -13.75
CA SER A 213 42.50 17.47 -13.17
C SER A 213 43.80 17.60 -12.36
N ASN A 214 44.18 16.57 -11.60
CA ASN A 214 45.46 16.52 -10.90
C ASN A 214 46.64 16.48 -11.86
N ALA A 215 46.54 15.73 -12.97
CA ALA A 215 47.57 15.73 -14.01
C ALA A 215 47.78 17.13 -14.60
N THR A 216 46.69 17.87 -14.83
CA THR A 216 46.73 19.27 -15.31
C THR A 216 47.40 20.19 -14.29
N ALA A 217 47.03 20.10 -13.00
CA ALA A 217 47.63 20.90 -11.94
C ALA A 217 49.14 20.63 -11.78
N ASN A 218 49.56 19.37 -11.89
CA ASN A 218 50.97 18.98 -11.84
C ASN A 218 51.76 19.53 -13.05
N GLU A 219 51.18 19.48 -14.25
CA GLU A 219 51.79 20.04 -15.46
C GLU A 219 51.99 21.56 -15.33
N ASP A 220 50.98 22.30 -14.86
CA ASP A 220 51.08 23.75 -14.67
C ASP A 220 52.07 24.13 -13.56
N GLU A 221 52.21 23.31 -12.52
CA GLU A 221 53.23 23.49 -11.48
C GLU A 221 54.65 23.36 -12.05
N GLN A 222 54.90 22.33 -12.85
CA GLN A 222 56.19 22.14 -13.53
C GLN A 222 56.47 23.29 -14.51
N ARG A 223 55.47 23.69 -15.27
CA ARG A 223 55.56 24.80 -16.22
C ARG A 223 55.82 26.14 -15.54
N PHE A 224 55.26 26.36 -14.35
CA PHE A 224 55.52 27.54 -13.53
C PHE A 224 56.96 27.55 -13.02
N ALA A 225 57.47 26.40 -12.56
CA ALA A 225 58.87 26.27 -12.13
C ALA A 225 59.88 26.59 -13.25
N LEU A 226 59.49 26.33 -14.51
CA LEU A 226 60.25 26.68 -15.71
C LEU A 226 59.97 28.10 -16.24
N GLY A 227 59.11 28.89 -15.57
CA GLY A 227 58.75 30.25 -15.96
C GLY A 227 57.84 30.37 -17.19
N SER A 228 57.20 29.27 -17.61
CA SER A 228 56.39 29.20 -18.85
C SER A 228 54.89 29.47 -18.67
N VAL A 229 54.41 29.55 -17.42
CA VAL A 229 53.03 29.97 -17.06
C VAL A 229 53.07 30.88 -15.84
N SER A 230 51.99 31.63 -15.62
CA SER A 230 51.88 32.53 -14.46
C SER A 230 51.59 31.77 -13.16
N ARG A 231 51.95 32.37 -12.01
CA ARG A 231 51.55 31.84 -10.68
C ARG A 231 50.03 31.74 -10.54
N ALA A 232 49.29 32.66 -11.16
CA ALA A 232 47.82 32.65 -11.11
C ALA A 232 47.27 31.39 -11.79
N GLN A 233 47.76 31.04 -12.99
CA GLN A 233 47.34 29.84 -13.72
C GLN A 233 47.64 28.54 -12.94
N MET A 234 48.83 28.43 -12.34
CA MET A 234 49.18 27.27 -11.51
C MET A 234 48.26 27.14 -10.28
N LEU A 235 47.90 28.25 -9.64
CA LEU A 235 46.98 28.22 -8.50
C LEU A 235 45.54 27.91 -8.94
N GLU A 236 45.13 28.38 -10.11
CA GLU A 236 43.80 28.11 -10.68
C GLU A 236 43.64 26.62 -11.01
N SER A 237 44.62 25.97 -11.65
CA SER A 237 44.54 24.53 -11.93
C SER A 237 44.59 23.69 -10.65
N LYS A 238 45.38 24.07 -9.64
CA LYS A 238 45.33 23.44 -8.31
C LYS A 238 43.97 23.60 -7.62
N GLN A 239 43.39 24.80 -7.67
CA GLN A 239 42.07 25.05 -7.08
C GLN A 239 40.96 24.28 -7.80
N ASN A 240 41.01 24.19 -9.14
CA ASN A 240 40.06 23.40 -9.93
C ASN A 240 40.14 21.91 -9.59
N ALA A 241 41.35 21.33 -9.54
CA ALA A 241 41.55 19.93 -9.16
C ALA A 241 41.02 19.64 -7.75
N ALA A 242 41.30 20.51 -6.79
CA ALA A 242 40.79 20.39 -5.42
C ALA A 242 39.26 20.52 -5.36
N SER A 243 38.66 21.40 -6.17
CA SER A 243 37.20 21.60 -6.20
C SER A 243 36.47 20.39 -6.77
N ILE A 244 37.01 19.76 -7.82
CA ILE A 244 36.46 18.52 -8.38
C ILE A 244 36.62 17.38 -7.36
N ALA A 245 37.79 17.22 -6.74
CA ALA A 245 38.03 16.22 -5.72
C ALA A 245 37.07 16.35 -4.52
N ALA A 246 36.67 17.57 -4.16
CA ALA A 246 35.71 17.83 -3.09
C ALA A 246 34.28 17.35 -3.39
N THR A 247 33.93 17.06 -4.65
CA THR A 247 32.61 16.51 -5.00
C THR A 247 32.48 15.01 -4.69
N LEU A 248 33.60 14.29 -4.67
CA LEU A 248 33.64 12.83 -4.56
C LEU A 248 33.14 12.29 -3.20
N PRO A 249 33.48 12.91 -2.04
CA PRO A 249 32.92 12.48 -0.75
C PRO A 249 31.39 12.53 -0.70
N ALA A 250 30.77 13.54 -1.31
CA ALA A 250 29.30 13.66 -1.32
C ALA A 250 28.65 12.53 -2.13
N LEU A 251 29.21 12.18 -3.30
CA LEU A 251 28.73 11.04 -4.10
C LEU A 251 28.91 9.71 -3.35
N ARG A 252 30.06 9.50 -2.72
CA ARG A 252 30.33 8.29 -1.91
C ARG A 252 29.38 8.17 -0.72
N GLN A 253 29.05 9.29 -0.07
CA GLN A 253 28.06 9.32 0.99
C GLN A 253 26.66 8.96 0.47
N GLN A 254 26.22 9.55 -0.65
CA GLN A 254 24.93 9.23 -1.27
C GLN A 254 24.84 7.74 -1.62
N ARG A 255 25.90 7.18 -2.20
CA ARG A 255 26.02 5.74 -2.49
C ARG A 255 25.86 4.90 -1.23
N ALA A 256 26.61 5.21 -0.17
CA ALA A 256 26.55 4.46 1.09
C ALA A 256 25.13 4.49 1.68
N CYS A 257 24.49 5.66 1.73
CA CYS A 257 23.10 5.79 2.19
C CYS A 257 22.11 4.98 1.35
N ALA A 258 22.25 5.00 0.02
CA ALA A 258 21.38 4.25 -0.88
C ALA A 258 21.55 2.73 -0.74
N VAL A 259 22.79 2.26 -0.57
CA VAL A 259 23.10 0.84 -0.30
C VAL A 259 22.53 0.39 1.04
N HIS A 260 22.64 1.22 2.09
CA HIS A 260 22.04 0.92 3.39
C HIS A 260 20.51 0.88 3.32
N ALA A 261 19.88 1.80 2.57
CA ALA A 261 18.44 1.80 2.35
C ALA A 261 17.97 0.54 1.61
N LEU A 262 18.70 0.13 0.57
CA LEU A 262 18.43 -1.12 -0.15
C LEU A 262 18.54 -2.34 0.77
N ALA A 263 19.58 -2.41 1.62
CA ALA A 263 19.74 -3.49 2.59
C ALA A 263 18.52 -3.60 3.53
N VAL A 264 18.03 -2.47 4.04
CA VAL A 264 16.84 -2.43 4.90
C VAL A 264 15.56 -2.86 4.16
N LEU A 265 15.39 -2.43 2.90
CA LEU A 265 14.23 -2.83 2.08
C LEU A 265 14.17 -4.36 1.91
N ILE A 266 15.32 -5.01 1.72
CA ILE A 266 15.42 -6.46 1.56
C ILE A 266 15.54 -7.24 2.88
N GLY A 267 15.37 -6.57 4.04
CA GLY A 267 15.38 -7.23 5.35
C GLY A 267 16.77 -7.55 5.91
N ARG A 268 17.83 -6.91 5.41
CA ARG A 268 19.21 -7.03 5.92
C ARG A 268 19.62 -5.83 6.76
N THR A 269 20.65 -6.01 7.58
CA THR A 269 21.35 -4.92 8.27
C THR A 269 22.34 -4.23 7.32
N PRO A 270 22.67 -2.93 7.52
CA PRO A 270 23.57 -2.20 6.63
C PRO A 270 24.98 -2.79 6.46
N ASP A 271 25.48 -3.53 7.45
CA ASP A 271 26.78 -4.21 7.41
C ASP A 271 26.81 -5.47 6.51
N ASN A 272 25.64 -6.00 6.13
CA ASN A 272 25.48 -7.11 5.19
C ASN A 272 24.74 -6.67 3.92
N ALA A 273 25.04 -5.47 3.44
CA ALA A 273 24.40 -4.93 2.24
C ALA A 273 24.67 -5.79 0.99
N PRO A 274 23.70 -5.89 0.07
CA PRO A 274 23.86 -6.70 -1.13
C PRO A 274 24.83 -6.07 -2.14
N SER A 275 25.37 -6.89 -3.04
CA SER A 275 26.00 -6.40 -4.27
C SER A 275 24.91 -5.88 -5.21
N VAL A 276 25.17 -4.72 -5.83
CA VAL A 276 24.27 -4.10 -6.80
C VAL A 276 24.82 -4.33 -8.22
N PRO A 277 23.97 -4.66 -9.21
CA PRO A 277 24.41 -4.77 -10.60
C PRO A 277 24.90 -3.43 -11.18
N ASP A 278 25.82 -3.50 -12.14
CA ASP A 278 26.26 -2.32 -12.90
C ASP A 278 25.10 -1.75 -13.73
N LEU A 279 25.09 -0.43 -13.93
CA LEU A 279 24.02 0.27 -14.66
C LEU A 279 23.86 -0.28 -16.10
N ASP A 280 24.98 -0.59 -16.76
CA ASP A 280 25.00 -1.08 -18.14
C ASP A 280 24.44 -2.52 -18.28
N SER A 281 24.27 -3.23 -17.17
CA SER A 281 23.63 -4.55 -17.14
C SER A 281 22.10 -4.47 -17.08
N LEU A 282 21.54 -3.28 -16.84
CA LEU A 282 20.11 -3.04 -16.80
C LEU A 282 19.62 -2.61 -18.20
N ALA A 283 18.64 -3.33 -18.74
CA ALA A 283 17.97 -2.95 -19.97
C ALA A 283 16.81 -1.98 -19.69
N LEU A 284 16.60 -1.01 -20.58
CA LEU A 284 15.38 -0.20 -20.53
C LEU A 284 14.20 -1.01 -21.11
N PRO A 285 13.08 -1.15 -20.39
CA PRO A 285 11.87 -1.78 -20.91
C PRO A 285 11.32 -1.04 -22.14
N VAL A 286 11.28 -1.71 -23.29
CA VAL A 286 10.87 -1.10 -24.59
C VAL A 286 9.35 -0.94 -24.70
N ASN A 287 8.60 -1.96 -24.30
CA ASN A 287 7.15 -1.97 -24.36
C ASN A 287 6.61 -1.71 -22.96
N VAL A 288 5.93 -0.58 -22.77
CA VAL A 288 5.43 -0.15 -21.47
C VAL A 288 3.90 -0.14 -21.53
N PRO A 289 3.21 -1.09 -20.87
CA PRO A 289 1.76 -1.16 -20.82
C PRO A 289 1.17 0.08 -20.14
N VAL A 290 0.12 0.63 -20.74
CA VAL A 290 -0.64 1.75 -20.19
C VAL A 290 -2.10 1.34 -20.08
N ALA A 291 -2.59 1.14 -18.85
CA ALA A 291 -4.00 0.84 -18.63
C ALA A 291 -4.87 2.04 -19.02
N VAL A 292 -6.02 1.80 -19.65
CA VAL A 292 -7.01 2.86 -19.87
C VAL A 292 -7.58 3.32 -18.52
N PRO A 293 -8.03 4.59 -18.38
CA PRO A 293 -8.50 5.11 -17.09
C PRO A 293 -9.57 4.25 -16.42
N SER A 294 -10.52 3.70 -17.18
CA SER A 294 -11.56 2.80 -16.65
C SER A 294 -11.01 1.50 -16.04
N ASP A 295 -9.94 0.97 -16.62
CA ASP A 295 -9.30 -0.26 -16.15
C ASP A 295 -8.39 0.01 -14.95
N LEU A 296 -7.76 1.18 -14.91
CA LEU A 296 -6.97 1.66 -13.76
C LEU A 296 -7.82 1.71 -12.49
N LEU A 297 -9.04 2.26 -12.58
CA LEU A 297 -10.00 2.32 -11.48
C LEU A 297 -10.32 0.94 -10.88
N ARG A 298 -10.21 -0.12 -11.69
CA ARG A 298 -10.55 -1.50 -11.28
C ARG A 298 -9.33 -2.30 -10.82
N SER A 299 -8.12 -1.89 -11.19
CA SER A 299 -6.91 -2.68 -11.04
C SER A 299 -5.98 -2.17 -9.94
N ARG A 300 -5.99 -0.87 -9.63
CA ARG A 300 -5.09 -0.34 -8.60
C ARG A 300 -5.57 -0.71 -7.17
N PRO A 301 -4.70 -1.30 -6.34
CA PRO A 301 -5.08 -1.72 -4.98
C PRO A 301 -5.46 -0.56 -4.04
N ASP A 302 -4.87 0.63 -4.20
CA ASP A 302 -5.24 1.80 -3.40
C ASP A 302 -6.69 2.25 -3.65
N ILE A 303 -7.13 2.24 -4.92
CA ILE A 303 -8.52 2.51 -5.29
C ILE A 303 -9.45 1.40 -4.79
N GLN A 304 -9.04 0.14 -4.90
CA GLN A 304 -9.81 -1.00 -4.37
C GLN A 304 -9.94 -0.96 -2.84
N ALA A 305 -8.89 -0.55 -2.12
CA ALA A 305 -8.93 -0.32 -0.68
C ALA A 305 -9.90 0.81 -0.33
N ALA A 306 -9.87 1.92 -1.07
CA ALA A 306 -10.79 3.04 -0.85
C ALA A 306 -12.26 2.65 -1.14
N ASP A 307 -12.53 1.87 -2.19
CA ASP A 307 -13.86 1.31 -2.46
C ASP A 307 -14.33 0.38 -1.33
N ALA A 308 -13.46 -0.52 -0.85
CA ALA A 308 -13.74 -1.37 0.30
C ALA A 308 -14.02 -0.56 1.58
N ALA A 309 -13.33 0.58 1.78
CA ALA A 309 -13.59 1.48 2.88
C ALA A 309 -14.96 2.16 2.78
N VAL A 310 -15.39 2.57 1.58
CA VAL A 310 -16.76 3.08 1.34
C VAL A 310 -17.81 2.02 1.69
N LYS A 311 -17.58 0.77 1.27
CA LYS A 311 -18.45 -0.38 1.61
C LYS A 311 -18.54 -0.60 3.12
N ALA A 312 -17.42 -0.53 3.82
CA ALA A 312 -17.38 -0.65 5.27
C ALA A 312 -18.21 0.45 5.95
N ALA A 313 -18.00 1.71 5.55
CA ALA A 313 -18.71 2.85 6.11
C ALA A 313 -20.22 2.82 5.80
N ALA A 314 -20.61 2.39 4.60
CA ALA A 314 -22.02 2.21 4.24
C ALA A 314 -22.70 1.16 5.14
N ALA A 315 -22.00 0.06 5.41
CA ALA A 315 -22.48 -0.97 6.33
C ALA A 315 -22.55 -0.45 7.78
N ASP A 316 -21.59 0.36 8.23
CA ASP A 316 -21.62 0.99 9.56
C ASP A 316 -22.85 1.90 9.74
N VAL A 317 -23.23 2.68 8.72
CA VAL A 317 -24.50 3.45 8.75
C VAL A 317 -25.71 2.54 8.89
N GLY A 318 -25.71 1.39 8.21
CA GLY A 318 -26.74 0.37 8.34
C GLY A 318 -26.83 -0.19 9.76
N ALA A 319 -25.69 -0.49 10.38
CA ALA A 319 -25.61 -1.00 11.76
C ALA A 319 -26.11 0.05 12.77
N ALA A 320 -25.65 1.31 12.66
CA ALA A 320 -26.08 2.41 13.52
C ALA A 320 -27.59 2.72 13.37
N THR A 321 -28.12 2.59 12.14
CA THR A 321 -29.56 2.74 11.89
C THR A 321 -30.34 1.58 12.51
N ALA A 322 -29.86 0.35 12.39
CA ALA A 322 -30.51 -0.84 12.96
C ALA A 322 -30.56 -0.81 14.50
N GLN A 323 -29.57 -0.21 15.16
CA GLN A 323 -29.54 -0.03 16.62
C GLN A 323 -30.70 0.83 17.16
N MET A 324 -31.38 1.59 16.30
CA MET A 324 -32.56 2.38 16.67
C MET A 324 -33.86 1.57 16.73
N PHE A 325 -33.85 0.32 16.25
CA PHE A 325 -35.00 -0.57 16.16
C PHE A 325 -35.03 -1.61 17.29
N PRO A 326 -36.14 -2.33 17.48
CA PRO A 326 -36.25 -3.27 18.58
C PRO A 326 -35.28 -4.45 18.40
N SER A 327 -34.71 -4.92 19.51
CA SER A 327 -33.94 -6.17 19.53
C SER A 327 -34.78 -7.29 20.15
N LEU A 328 -34.73 -8.49 19.57
CA LEU A 328 -35.34 -9.70 20.11
C LEU A 328 -34.24 -10.65 20.57
N SER A 329 -34.22 -10.96 21.86
CA SER A 329 -33.26 -11.88 22.45
C SER A 329 -33.96 -13.12 23.03
N LEU A 330 -33.30 -14.26 22.90
CA LEU A 330 -33.65 -15.52 23.51
C LEU A 330 -32.60 -15.84 24.57
N THR A 331 -33.06 -16.16 25.77
CA THR A 331 -32.23 -16.63 26.87
C THR A 331 -32.70 -18.01 27.30
N ALA A 332 -31.76 -18.91 27.53
CA ALA A 332 -32.01 -20.19 28.17
C ALA A 332 -31.03 -20.35 29.33
N ALA A 333 -31.49 -20.96 30.42
CA ALA A 333 -30.64 -21.27 31.56
C ALA A 333 -30.97 -22.68 32.04
N MET A 334 -29.96 -23.42 32.46
CA MET A 334 -30.11 -24.70 33.12
C MET A 334 -29.02 -24.86 34.17
N GLY A 335 -29.37 -25.40 35.34
CA GLY A 335 -28.40 -25.56 36.40
C GLY A 335 -28.96 -26.19 37.64
N ARG A 336 -28.24 -25.96 38.74
CA ARG A 336 -28.64 -26.38 40.08
C ARG A 336 -28.45 -25.24 41.06
N GLY A 337 -29.30 -25.16 42.07
CA GLY A 337 -29.12 -24.23 43.17
C GLY A 337 -29.93 -24.60 44.41
N GLY A 338 -29.56 -23.98 45.53
CA GLY A 338 -30.20 -24.24 46.81
C GLY A 338 -29.53 -23.49 47.96
N PHE A 339 -30.19 -23.52 49.12
CA PHE A 339 -29.71 -22.81 50.32
C PHE A 339 -28.69 -23.61 51.16
N SER A 340 -28.30 -24.79 50.70
CA SER A 340 -27.28 -25.65 51.29
C SER A 340 -26.65 -26.54 50.21
N TRP A 341 -25.40 -26.96 50.42
CA TRP A 341 -24.71 -27.87 49.49
C TRP A 341 -25.49 -29.16 49.18
N PRO A 342 -26.07 -29.88 50.17
CA PRO A 342 -26.89 -31.06 49.88
C PRO A 342 -28.12 -30.75 49.02
N ALA A 343 -28.75 -29.59 49.21
CA ALA A 343 -29.92 -29.20 48.43
C ALA A 343 -29.58 -28.99 46.95
N VAL A 344 -28.43 -28.37 46.64
CA VAL A 344 -27.94 -28.16 45.27
C VAL A 344 -27.79 -29.49 44.51
N PHE A 345 -27.21 -30.51 45.15
CA PHE A 345 -26.98 -31.81 44.53
C PHE A 345 -28.20 -32.74 44.54
N SER A 346 -29.27 -32.36 45.25
CA SER A 346 -30.54 -33.10 45.26
C SER A 346 -31.32 -32.94 43.95
N GLY A 347 -32.31 -33.81 43.69
CA GLY A 347 -33.22 -33.66 42.55
C GLY A 347 -34.07 -32.37 42.62
N ALA A 348 -34.34 -31.87 43.83
CA ALA A 348 -35.10 -30.64 44.04
C ALA A 348 -34.29 -29.36 43.77
N GLY A 349 -32.96 -29.47 43.64
CA GLY A 349 -32.08 -28.35 43.34
C GLY A 349 -32.03 -27.96 41.87
N GLY A 350 -32.78 -28.62 40.97
CA GLY A 350 -32.77 -28.33 39.53
C GLY A 350 -33.36 -26.96 39.20
N LEU A 351 -32.65 -26.18 38.37
CA LEU A 351 -33.07 -24.87 37.88
C LEU A 351 -33.10 -24.89 36.35
N TRP A 352 -34.15 -24.33 35.75
CA TRP A 352 -34.18 -24.05 34.31
C TRP A 352 -35.04 -22.82 34.03
N ALA A 353 -34.69 -22.09 32.97
CA ALA A 353 -35.48 -20.99 32.45
C ALA A 353 -35.33 -20.93 30.93
N LEU A 354 -36.41 -20.58 30.24
CA LEU A 354 -36.40 -20.22 28.83
C LEU A 354 -37.21 -18.94 28.71
N GLY A 355 -36.60 -17.88 28.21
CA GLY A 355 -37.20 -16.56 28.09
C GLY A 355 -36.92 -15.96 26.73
N ALA A 356 -37.90 -15.23 26.19
CA ALA A 356 -37.70 -14.34 25.06
C ALA A 356 -38.02 -12.92 25.52
N ALA A 357 -37.16 -11.96 25.19
CA ALA A 357 -37.31 -10.56 25.55
C ALA A 357 -37.14 -9.69 24.31
N MET A 358 -38.07 -8.77 24.09
CA MET A 358 -37.99 -7.75 23.06
C MET A 358 -37.79 -6.40 23.75
N SER A 359 -36.73 -5.68 23.37
CA SER A 359 -36.42 -4.35 23.92
C SER A 359 -36.36 -3.32 22.81
N GLN A 360 -36.93 -2.14 23.04
CA GLN A 360 -36.89 -1.00 22.12
C GLN A 360 -36.29 0.21 22.85
N PRO A 361 -35.24 0.84 22.28
CA PRO A 361 -34.80 2.17 22.68
C PRO A 361 -35.94 3.21 22.58
N ILE A 362 -36.45 3.72 23.71
CA ILE A 362 -37.47 4.79 23.71
C ILE A 362 -36.81 6.17 23.79
N PHE A 363 -35.84 6.34 24.70
CA PHE A 363 -35.16 7.61 24.91
C PHE A 363 -33.72 7.39 25.39
N HIS A 364 -32.76 7.87 24.60
CA HIS A 364 -31.32 7.84 24.91
C HIS A 364 -30.69 9.25 24.82
N GLY A 365 -31.45 10.31 25.15
CA GLY A 365 -30.92 11.68 25.14
C GLY A 365 -30.39 12.17 23.78
N GLY A 366 -30.86 11.58 22.67
CA GLY A 366 -30.37 11.88 21.32
C GLY A 366 -29.10 11.13 20.89
N ALA A 367 -28.53 10.26 21.74
CA ALA A 367 -27.29 9.54 21.46
C ALA A 367 -27.34 8.71 20.16
N LEU A 368 -28.38 7.88 19.98
CA LEU A 368 -28.52 7.03 18.78
C LEU A 368 -28.67 7.85 17.49
N PHE A 369 -29.33 9.01 17.55
CA PHE A 369 -29.41 9.92 16.40
C PHE A 369 -28.05 10.54 16.08
N ALA A 370 -27.27 10.90 17.11
CA ALA A 370 -25.93 11.44 16.93
C ALA A 370 -24.95 10.38 16.38
N GLU A 371 -25.01 9.15 16.86
CA GLU A 371 -24.19 8.02 16.39
C GLU A 371 -24.49 7.66 14.93
N ARG A 372 -25.77 7.65 14.55
CA ARG A 372 -26.17 7.50 13.14
C ARG A 372 -25.65 8.65 12.27
N ARG A 373 -25.76 9.90 12.73
CA ARG A 373 -25.22 11.07 11.99
C ARG A 373 -23.71 10.99 11.85
N ALA A 374 -23.00 10.62 12.91
CA ALA A 374 -21.55 10.41 12.86
C ALA A 374 -21.16 9.33 11.85
N SER A 375 -21.93 8.24 11.75
CA SER A 375 -21.70 7.19 10.75
C SER A 375 -21.95 7.70 9.32
N ILE A 376 -22.95 8.56 9.12
CA ILE A 376 -23.23 9.20 7.82
C ILE A 376 -22.07 10.12 7.42
N ASP A 377 -21.61 10.97 8.33
CA ASP A 377 -20.49 11.87 8.08
C ASP A 377 -19.19 11.07 7.79
N ALA A 378 -18.98 9.93 8.47
CA ALA A 378 -17.86 9.03 8.20
C ALA A 378 -17.97 8.35 6.82
N TYR A 379 -19.18 7.98 6.38
CA TYR A 379 -19.43 7.48 5.03
C TYR A 379 -19.16 8.56 3.97
N ASP A 380 -19.64 9.79 4.17
CA ASP A 380 -19.39 10.90 3.26
C ASP A 380 -17.88 11.22 3.18
N ALA A 381 -17.16 11.14 4.30
CA ALA A 381 -15.70 11.25 4.34
C ALA A 381 -15.02 10.13 3.55
N ALA A 382 -15.45 8.86 3.70
CA ALA A 382 -14.91 7.74 2.94
C ALA A 382 -15.14 7.91 1.42
N VAL A 383 -16.32 8.41 1.03
CA VAL A 383 -16.65 8.74 -0.37
C VAL A 383 -15.73 9.83 -0.92
N LEU A 384 -15.47 10.89 -0.15
CA LEU A 384 -14.55 11.95 -0.55
C LEU A 384 -13.10 11.45 -0.62
N HIS A 385 -12.70 10.56 0.29
CA HIS A 385 -11.37 9.97 0.26
C HIS A 385 -11.17 9.10 -0.98
N TYR A 386 -12.15 8.26 -1.34
CA TYR A 386 -12.16 7.51 -2.61
C TYR A 386 -11.99 8.42 -3.83
N LYS A 387 -12.73 9.54 -3.90
CA LYS A 387 -12.59 10.52 -4.98
C LYS A 387 -11.16 11.08 -5.05
N SER A 388 -10.58 11.42 -3.91
CA SER A 388 -9.20 11.91 -3.83
C SER A 388 -8.19 10.86 -4.30
N THR A 389 -8.33 9.61 -3.86
CA THR A 389 -7.45 8.49 -4.26
C THR A 389 -7.49 8.27 -5.77
N VAL A 390 -8.67 8.33 -6.38
CA VAL A 390 -8.83 8.22 -7.84
C VAL A 390 -8.14 9.37 -8.57
N LEU A 391 -8.30 10.62 -8.10
CA LEU A 391 -7.64 11.77 -8.71
C LEU A 391 -6.11 11.71 -8.57
N SER A 392 -5.61 11.28 -7.42
CA SER A 392 -4.17 11.06 -7.21
C SER A 392 -3.64 9.95 -8.12
N ALA A 393 -4.37 8.85 -8.30
CA ALA A 393 -3.97 7.79 -9.22
C ALA A 393 -3.88 8.26 -10.67
N PHE A 394 -4.81 9.11 -11.13
CA PHE A 394 -4.72 9.73 -12.46
C PHE A 394 -3.54 10.68 -12.57
N GLN A 395 -3.26 11.45 -11.50
CA GLN A 395 -2.11 12.34 -11.46
C GLN A 395 -0.78 11.56 -11.53
N ASP A 396 -0.64 10.46 -10.78
CA ASP A 396 0.56 9.61 -10.79
C ASP A 396 0.88 9.12 -12.20
N VAL A 397 -0.14 8.64 -12.92
CA VAL A 397 0.00 8.16 -14.30
C VAL A 397 0.33 9.30 -15.25
N ALA A 398 -0.40 10.41 -15.18
CA ALA A 398 -0.17 11.58 -16.04
C ALA A 398 1.26 12.12 -15.87
N ASN A 399 1.73 12.24 -14.63
CA ASN A 399 3.08 12.70 -14.31
C ASN A 399 4.15 11.72 -14.81
N SER A 400 3.95 10.42 -14.62
CA SER A 400 4.91 9.39 -15.05
C SER A 400 5.03 9.33 -16.59
N LEU A 401 3.91 9.45 -17.31
CA LEU A 401 3.91 9.52 -18.77
C LEU A 401 4.62 10.78 -19.29
N ALA A 402 4.37 11.93 -18.67
CA ALA A 402 5.06 13.17 -18.99
C ALA A 402 6.56 13.08 -18.67
N ALA A 403 6.94 12.48 -17.54
CA ALA A 403 8.32 12.27 -17.16
C ALA A 403 9.07 11.44 -18.21
N LEU A 404 8.53 10.30 -18.62
CA LEU A 404 9.18 9.43 -19.61
C LEU A 404 9.40 10.08 -20.98
N ASP A 405 8.48 10.94 -21.42
CA ASP A 405 8.67 11.68 -22.67
C ASP A 405 9.80 12.72 -22.55
N ASN A 406 9.82 13.48 -21.44
CA ASN A 406 10.86 14.48 -21.18
C ASN A 406 12.23 13.85 -20.88
N ASP A 407 12.25 12.70 -20.21
CA ASP A 407 13.46 11.93 -19.93
C ASP A 407 14.10 11.42 -21.22
N ALA A 408 13.30 10.93 -22.16
CA ALA A 408 13.80 10.51 -23.47
C ALA A 408 14.43 11.69 -24.21
N GLN A 409 13.78 12.86 -24.24
CA GLN A 409 14.33 14.07 -24.88
C GLN A 409 15.62 14.57 -24.19
N THR A 410 15.65 14.51 -22.86
CA THR A 410 16.82 14.87 -22.05
C THR A 410 17.98 13.93 -22.33
N LEU A 411 17.73 12.62 -22.36
CA LEU A 411 18.74 11.61 -22.65
C LEU A 411 19.26 11.74 -24.09
N THR A 412 18.39 11.94 -25.08
CA THR A 412 18.84 12.19 -26.47
C THR A 412 19.82 13.37 -26.53
N SER A 413 19.50 14.48 -25.86
CA SER A 413 20.36 15.68 -25.86
C SER A 413 21.68 15.45 -25.11
N ALA A 414 21.63 14.73 -23.98
CA ALA A 414 22.80 14.38 -23.20
C ALA A 414 23.73 13.41 -23.93
N ASP A 415 23.18 12.42 -24.64
CA ASP A 415 23.92 11.45 -25.44
C ASP A 415 24.63 12.14 -26.61
N VAL A 416 23.93 13.03 -27.34
CA VAL A 416 24.56 13.82 -28.42
C VAL A 416 25.73 14.65 -27.90
N ALA A 417 25.59 15.27 -26.71
CA ALA A 417 26.67 16.02 -26.09
C ALA A 417 27.84 15.13 -25.66
N ALA A 418 27.56 13.94 -25.10
CA ALA A 418 28.58 12.98 -24.69
C ALA A 418 29.34 12.40 -25.90
N ASP A 419 28.65 11.99 -26.95
CA ASP A 419 29.22 11.46 -28.19
C ASP A 419 30.11 12.50 -28.89
N ALA A 420 29.63 13.74 -29.00
CA ALA A 420 30.41 14.84 -29.59
C ALA A 420 31.66 15.15 -28.75
N ALA A 421 31.55 15.13 -27.43
CA ALA A 421 32.68 15.35 -26.53
C ALA A 421 33.69 14.20 -26.58
N HIS A 422 33.22 12.95 -26.72
CA HIS A 422 34.07 11.78 -26.92
C HIS A 422 34.85 11.88 -28.23
N ALA A 423 34.18 12.16 -29.34
CA ALA A 423 34.84 12.34 -30.64
C ALA A 423 35.86 13.48 -30.62
N ALA A 424 35.55 14.59 -29.94
CA ALA A 424 36.49 15.70 -29.76
C ALA A 424 37.71 15.31 -28.91
N PHE A 425 37.52 14.47 -27.88
CA PHE A 425 38.61 13.91 -27.10
C PHE A 425 39.49 12.97 -27.93
N ASP A 426 38.90 12.07 -28.73
CA ASP A 426 39.64 11.16 -29.62
C ASP A 426 40.49 11.92 -30.64
N ASP A 427 39.94 12.97 -31.28
CA ASP A 427 40.69 13.84 -32.21
C ASP A 427 41.84 14.55 -31.49
N THR A 428 41.56 15.16 -30.34
CA THR A 428 42.56 15.91 -29.56
C THR A 428 43.69 14.98 -29.10
N ALA A 429 43.36 13.79 -28.60
CA ALA A 429 44.33 12.78 -28.19
C ALA A 429 45.18 12.28 -29.38
N SER A 430 44.57 12.10 -30.55
CA SER A 430 45.29 11.72 -31.78
C SER A 430 46.28 12.81 -32.21
N ARG A 431 45.85 14.07 -32.23
CA ARG A 431 46.70 15.22 -32.57
C ARG A 431 47.82 15.43 -31.56
N HIS A 432 47.56 15.17 -30.27
CA HIS A 432 48.60 15.17 -29.25
C HIS A 432 49.64 14.07 -29.48
N ARG A 433 49.23 12.84 -29.80
CA ARG A 433 50.16 11.75 -30.15
C ARG A 433 51.05 12.08 -31.35
N MET A 434 50.58 12.93 -32.27
CA MET A 434 51.34 13.43 -33.41
C MET A 434 52.20 14.68 -33.09
N GLY A 435 52.19 15.17 -31.85
CA GLY A 435 52.93 16.36 -31.42
C GLY A 435 52.32 17.70 -31.85
N ALA A 436 51.11 17.69 -32.42
CA ALA A 436 50.44 18.89 -32.93
C ALA A 436 49.71 19.70 -31.85
N LEU A 437 49.40 19.09 -30.70
CA LEU A 437 48.75 19.74 -29.56
C LEU A 437 49.47 19.40 -28.24
N PRO A 438 49.48 20.32 -27.25
CA PRO A 438 50.02 20.04 -25.92
C PRO A 438 49.13 19.07 -25.12
N SER A 439 49.69 18.43 -24.09
CA SER A 439 48.96 17.52 -23.19
C SER A 439 47.78 18.20 -22.48
N SER A 440 47.94 19.45 -22.07
CA SER A 440 46.86 20.28 -21.52
C SER A 440 45.61 20.35 -22.41
N ALA A 441 45.74 20.34 -23.74
CA ALA A 441 44.58 20.30 -24.64
C ALA A 441 43.83 18.97 -24.53
N THR A 442 44.55 17.85 -24.42
CA THR A 442 44.00 16.51 -24.24
C THR A 442 43.26 16.39 -22.91
N HIS A 443 43.88 16.82 -21.80
CA HIS A 443 43.23 16.81 -20.48
C HIS A 443 41.96 17.68 -20.44
N ALA A 444 41.99 18.86 -21.08
CA ALA A 444 40.82 19.73 -21.17
C ALA A 444 39.69 19.08 -21.97
N SER A 445 40.01 18.34 -23.05
CA SER A 445 39.00 17.63 -23.84
C SER A 445 38.45 16.41 -23.12
N GLU A 446 39.29 15.64 -22.43
CA GLU A 446 38.87 14.50 -21.59
C GLU A 446 37.94 14.97 -20.48
N SER A 447 38.27 16.08 -19.81
CA SER A 447 37.43 16.66 -18.75
C SER A 447 36.04 17.04 -19.26
N ARG A 448 35.93 17.61 -20.47
CA ARG A 448 34.63 17.91 -21.10
C ARG A 448 33.85 16.64 -21.42
N TYR A 449 34.52 15.62 -21.94
CA TYR A 449 33.90 14.31 -22.20
C TYR A 449 33.35 13.67 -20.92
N LEU A 450 34.15 13.59 -19.85
CA LEU A 450 33.73 13.00 -18.58
C LEU A 450 32.52 13.72 -17.96
N ASN A 451 32.49 15.06 -18.02
CA ASN A 451 31.33 15.83 -17.54
C ASN A 451 30.07 15.57 -18.37
N ALA A 452 30.19 15.48 -19.70
CA ALA A 452 29.05 15.14 -20.56
C ALA A 452 28.56 13.70 -20.29
N GLN A 453 29.48 12.75 -20.08
CA GLN A 453 29.15 11.37 -19.74
C GLN A 453 28.41 11.26 -18.38
N ILE A 454 28.81 12.03 -17.37
CA ILE A 454 28.09 12.10 -16.08
C ILE A 454 26.65 12.59 -16.29
N GLY A 455 26.45 13.58 -17.16
CA GLY A 455 25.12 14.06 -17.53
C GLY A 455 24.25 12.99 -18.21
N SER A 456 24.80 12.26 -19.18
CA SER A 456 24.10 11.14 -19.86
C SER A 456 23.74 10.02 -18.87
N VAL A 457 24.65 9.63 -17.97
CA VAL A 457 24.39 8.60 -16.93
C VAL A 457 23.21 9.01 -16.03
N ARG A 458 23.16 10.27 -15.60
CA ARG A 458 22.04 10.78 -14.79
C ARG A 458 20.72 10.71 -15.56
N ALA A 459 20.69 11.20 -16.80
CA ALA A 459 19.49 11.16 -17.64
C ALA A 459 19.00 9.72 -17.92
N ALA A 460 19.93 8.79 -18.18
CA ALA A 460 19.60 7.39 -18.40
C ALA A 460 19.00 6.75 -17.14
N SER A 461 19.61 6.98 -15.97
CA SER A 461 19.11 6.45 -14.69
C SER A 461 17.76 7.03 -14.27
N GLN A 462 17.50 8.30 -14.60
CA GLN A 462 16.20 8.93 -14.35
C GLN A 462 15.11 8.27 -15.19
N ARG A 463 15.33 8.12 -16.50
CA ARG A 463 14.41 7.41 -17.41
C ARG A 463 14.10 5.98 -16.96
N MET A 464 15.12 5.26 -16.49
CA MET A 464 14.95 3.93 -15.93
C MET A 464 14.10 3.95 -14.64
N SER A 465 14.32 4.91 -13.76
CA SER A 465 13.57 5.03 -12.49
C SER A 465 12.11 5.42 -12.73
N ASP A 466 11.84 6.36 -13.63
CA ASP A 466 10.49 6.81 -13.95
C ASP A 466 9.71 5.75 -14.75
N THR A 467 10.40 4.84 -15.44
CA THR A 467 9.78 3.65 -16.03
C THR A 467 9.25 2.72 -14.94
N ALA A 468 9.99 2.52 -13.84
CA ALA A 468 9.53 1.74 -12.69
C ALA A 468 8.36 2.43 -11.96
N ALA A 469 8.38 3.77 -11.85
CA ALA A 469 7.29 4.55 -11.29
C ALA A 469 6.00 4.40 -12.12
N LEU A 470 6.10 4.40 -13.45
CA LEU A 470 4.95 4.15 -14.32
C LEU A 470 4.37 2.74 -14.11
N PHE A 471 5.22 1.70 -14.01
CA PHE A 471 4.74 0.34 -13.71
C PHE A 471 4.01 0.26 -12.38
N GLN A 472 4.52 0.93 -11.34
CA GLN A 472 3.83 1.04 -10.06
C GLN A 472 2.47 1.74 -10.20
N ALA A 473 2.43 2.85 -10.95
CA ALA A 473 1.21 3.65 -11.14
C ALA A 473 0.12 2.91 -11.94
N MET A 474 0.50 2.01 -12.87
CA MET A 474 -0.43 1.27 -13.72
C MET A 474 -1.14 0.09 -13.03
N GLY A 475 -0.65 -0.34 -11.86
CA GLY A 475 -1.19 -1.52 -11.18
C GLY A 475 -1.02 -2.82 -11.98
N GLU A 476 -1.73 -3.88 -11.58
CA GLU A 476 -1.91 -5.06 -12.41
C GLU A 476 -3.38 -5.25 -12.72
N LEU A 477 -3.69 -5.52 -13.99
CA LEU A 477 -4.99 -6.05 -14.33
C LEU A 477 -5.16 -7.41 -13.64
N PRO A 478 -6.28 -7.67 -12.96
CA PRO A 478 -6.61 -9.01 -12.52
C PRO A 478 -6.52 -9.94 -13.74
N VAL A 479 -5.88 -11.10 -13.59
CA VAL A 479 -6.03 -12.16 -14.59
C VAL A 479 -7.53 -12.41 -14.70
N ALA A 480 -8.13 -12.01 -15.82
CA ALA A 480 -9.52 -12.31 -16.08
C ALA A 480 -9.69 -13.82 -15.88
N GLN A 481 -10.57 -14.22 -14.96
CA GLN A 481 -10.96 -15.63 -14.83
C GLN A 481 -11.53 -16.08 -16.18
N GLN A 482 -10.68 -16.64 -17.02
CA GLN A 482 -11.07 -17.40 -18.20
C GLN A 482 -11.69 -18.74 -17.73
N THR A 483 -12.81 -18.69 -17.03
CA THR A 483 -13.64 -19.88 -16.74
C THR A 483 -15.09 -19.46 -16.51
N ALA A 484 -15.83 -19.22 -17.60
CA ALA A 484 -17.27 -19.46 -17.69
C ALA A 484 -17.74 -19.35 -19.16
N ALA A 485 -17.11 -20.09 -20.07
CA ALA A 485 -17.63 -20.30 -21.42
C ALA A 485 -17.16 -21.67 -21.94
N SER A 486 -17.52 -22.73 -21.21
CA SER A 486 -17.52 -24.11 -21.73
C SER A 486 -18.08 -25.07 -20.70
N THR A 487 -19.39 -24.99 -20.44
CA THR A 487 -20.18 -26.22 -20.32
C THR A 487 -21.63 -25.92 -20.64
N GLN A 488 -22.16 -26.75 -21.54
CA GLN A 488 -23.57 -26.89 -21.89
C GLN A 488 -24.44 -27.21 -20.67
#